data_AF-A0A2Z5Z0R4-F1
#
_entry.id   AF-A0A2Z5Z0R4-F1
#
_cell.length_a   1.000
_cell.length_b   1.000
_cell.length_c   1.000
_cell.angle_alpha   90.00
_cell.angle_beta   90.00
_cell.angle_gamma   90.00
#
_symmetry.space_group_name_H-M   'P 1'
#
loop_
_entity.id
_entity.type
_entity.pdbx_description
1 polymer ?
#
loop_
_entity_poly.entity_id
_entity_poly.type
_entity_poly.pdbx_seq_one_letter_code
_entity_poly.pdbx_strand_id
1 'polypeptide(L)'
;MVVALLLLVILTASWNRGIPTAGRPLLATFPEDPAREFEHALDDMRRTQGRSVPRSLPAIERAARLDTLSASPLFLESLSRILVGEQAEVRVLEAARRRNPRFPEPRLLLLDIYARSGRTEDAVMEAQTLLRLMPRNRDLIVRLIAGLAGRPHGAEALESALPRSEARGAVMLRLEQTGEDVALLQRLALAMRGIGEDPDERKWITSLVERVAERGEPAVARALWADLYGVDRATVGLELTNAGFDRDDTRPPFDWRLAGGRAGVAEIRNGMLNVLYYGRTNAVFARQMLALPPGRYVLGTEVAPSPQIGTPGSLAWRLICQGEKNAKHLVNLALGGQAQPSPQEFTVPPTGCAEQVLELAARPTKTQDLQSAQISQVNIERAP
;
A
#
# COMPACT_ATOMS: atom_id res chain seq x y z
N MET A 1 20.68 -15.90 -13.72
CA MET A 1 20.58 -17.05 -12.80
C MET A 1 20.91 -16.65 -11.36
N VAL A 2 21.98 -15.88 -11.20
CA VAL A 2 22.49 -15.39 -9.90
C VAL A 2 21.44 -14.67 -9.04
N VAL A 3 20.56 -13.86 -9.62
CA VAL A 3 19.53 -13.10 -8.85
C VAL A 3 18.49 -14.01 -8.19
N ALA A 4 17.99 -15.03 -8.87
CA ALA A 4 16.98 -15.94 -8.31
C ALA A 4 17.56 -16.92 -7.29
N LEU A 5 18.79 -17.36 -7.50
CA LEU A 5 19.55 -18.07 -6.48
C LEU A 5 19.74 -17.18 -5.24
N LEU A 6 20.22 -15.93 -5.39
CA LEU A 6 20.33 -14.98 -4.26
C LEU A 6 18.99 -14.68 -3.58
N LEU A 7 17.87 -14.64 -4.32
CA LEU A 7 16.53 -14.46 -3.76
C LEU A 7 16.06 -15.69 -2.98
N LEU A 8 16.17 -16.89 -3.57
CA LEU A 8 15.87 -18.17 -2.91
C LEU A 8 16.62 -18.26 -1.57
N VAL A 9 17.84 -17.78 -1.54
CA VAL A 9 18.72 -17.74 -0.38
C VAL A 9 18.28 -16.79 0.71
N ILE A 10 18.02 -15.53 0.34
CA ILE A 10 17.60 -14.50 1.30
C ILE A 10 16.23 -14.89 1.89
N LEU A 11 15.35 -15.43 1.05
CA LEU A 11 14.03 -15.93 1.45
C LEU A 11 14.14 -17.06 2.47
N THR A 12 14.92 -18.09 2.15
CA THR A 12 15.02 -19.31 2.97
C THR A 12 15.85 -19.11 4.25
N ALA A 13 16.88 -18.27 4.24
CA ALA A 13 17.65 -17.94 5.44
C ALA A 13 16.83 -17.16 6.49
N SER A 14 15.87 -16.31 6.05
CA SER A 14 14.95 -15.62 6.96
C SER A 14 13.90 -16.56 7.58
N TRP A 15 13.54 -17.63 6.87
CA TRP A 15 12.54 -18.61 7.31
C TRP A 15 13.04 -19.48 8.47
N ASN A 16 14.32 -19.84 8.45
CA ASN A 16 14.93 -20.77 9.42
C ASN A 16 15.28 -20.15 10.80
N ARG A 17 15.04 -18.86 11.03
CA ARG A 17 15.37 -18.22 12.32
C ARG A 17 14.31 -18.34 13.42
N GLY A 18 13.23 -19.14 13.30
CA GLY A 18 12.29 -19.16 14.42
C GLY A 18 11.10 -20.12 14.49
N ILE A 19 10.95 -21.16 13.66
CA ILE A 19 9.95 -22.21 13.97
C ILE A 19 10.55 -23.58 13.62
N PRO A 20 10.94 -24.41 14.61
CA PRO A 20 11.16 -25.83 14.35
C PRO A 20 9.82 -26.45 13.90
N THR A 21 9.79 -27.10 12.75
CA THR A 21 8.64 -27.92 12.35
C THR A 21 8.44 -28.99 13.42
N ALA A 22 7.23 -29.09 13.97
CA ALA A 22 6.89 -30.01 15.06
C ALA A 22 7.09 -31.51 14.72
N GLY A 23 7.56 -31.84 13.50
CA GLY A 23 7.89 -33.20 13.05
C GLY A 23 9.31 -33.67 13.38
N ARG A 24 10.25 -32.79 13.76
CA ARG A 24 11.64 -33.19 14.06
C ARG A 24 11.79 -34.29 15.15
N PRO A 25 10.98 -34.34 16.23
CA PRO A 25 11.09 -35.40 17.23
C PRO A 25 10.63 -36.77 16.72
N LEU A 26 9.65 -36.82 15.80
CA LEU A 26 9.07 -38.07 15.26
C LEU A 26 9.91 -38.68 14.13
N LEU A 27 10.63 -37.87 13.36
CA LEU A 27 11.54 -38.39 12.34
C LEU A 27 12.81 -39.01 12.96
N ALA A 28 13.15 -38.65 14.20
CA ALA A 28 14.29 -39.24 14.92
C ALA A 28 14.09 -40.72 15.24
N THR A 29 12.84 -41.22 15.28
CA THR A 29 12.52 -42.62 15.53
C THR A 29 12.66 -43.53 14.31
N PHE A 30 12.80 -42.98 13.09
CA PHE A 30 12.94 -43.74 11.84
C PHE A 30 14.22 -43.33 11.11
N PRO A 31 15.39 -43.91 11.47
CA PRO A 31 16.67 -43.48 10.93
C PRO A 31 16.81 -43.66 9.41
N GLU A 32 15.97 -44.50 8.81
CA GLU A 32 15.94 -44.77 7.36
C GLU A 32 14.89 -43.97 6.58
N ASP A 33 14.20 -43.00 7.22
CA ASP A 33 13.19 -42.18 6.53
C ASP A 33 13.83 -41.31 5.41
N PRO A 34 13.47 -41.52 4.14
CA PRO A 34 13.94 -40.71 3.00
C PRO A 34 13.75 -39.21 3.19
N ALA A 35 12.72 -38.79 3.93
CA ALA A 35 12.42 -37.38 4.18
C ALA A 35 13.58 -36.66 4.89
N ARG A 36 14.30 -37.36 5.77
CA ARG A 36 15.42 -36.79 6.53
C ARG A 36 16.59 -36.41 5.62
N GLU A 37 16.90 -37.24 4.63
CA GLU A 37 17.95 -36.96 3.65
C GLU A 37 17.59 -35.76 2.78
N PHE A 38 16.32 -35.63 2.40
CA PHE A 38 15.82 -34.46 1.68
C PHE A 38 15.89 -33.19 2.53
N GLU A 39 15.49 -33.25 3.80
CA GLU A 39 15.58 -32.12 4.72
C GLU A 39 17.03 -31.66 4.91
N HIS A 40 17.97 -32.59 5.09
CA HIS A 40 19.39 -32.26 5.21
C HIS A 40 19.95 -31.62 3.95
N ALA A 41 19.58 -32.15 2.78
CA ALA A 41 19.99 -31.58 1.50
C ALA A 41 19.45 -30.15 1.33
N LEU A 42 18.17 -29.93 1.64
CA LEU A 42 17.56 -28.60 1.61
C LEU A 42 18.22 -27.66 2.62
N ASP A 43 18.48 -28.09 3.85
CA ASP A 43 19.16 -27.28 4.84
C ASP A 43 20.61 -26.95 4.43
N ASP A 44 21.33 -27.90 3.82
CA ASP A 44 22.66 -27.66 3.27
C ASP A 44 22.64 -26.63 2.14
N MET A 45 21.65 -26.71 1.25
CA MET A 45 21.44 -25.68 0.23
C MET A 45 21.14 -24.32 0.83
N ARG A 46 20.27 -24.25 1.84
CA ARG A 46 19.92 -22.99 2.50
C ARG A 46 21.17 -22.36 3.12
N ARG A 47 22.03 -23.16 3.77
CA ARG A 47 23.31 -22.72 4.35
C ARG A 47 24.30 -22.25 3.29
N THR A 48 24.47 -23.02 2.23
CA THR A 48 25.41 -22.72 1.12
C THR A 48 24.87 -21.67 0.16
N GLN A 49 23.69 -21.14 0.45
CA GLN A 49 23.04 -20.16 -0.38
C GLN A 49 22.80 -20.67 -1.81
N GLY A 50 22.49 -21.96 -1.96
CA GLY A 50 22.37 -22.61 -3.26
C GLY A 50 23.61 -22.47 -4.14
N ARG A 51 24.79 -22.14 -3.59
CA ARG A 51 26.02 -21.94 -4.41
C ARG A 51 26.76 -23.23 -4.68
N SER A 52 26.40 -24.31 -4.00
CA SER A 52 27.04 -25.60 -4.16
C SER A 52 26.00 -26.69 -4.22
N VAL A 53 26.30 -27.70 -5.04
CA VAL A 53 25.56 -28.96 -5.08
C VAL A 53 25.65 -29.62 -3.71
N PRO A 54 24.54 -30.14 -3.15
CA PRO A 54 24.56 -30.81 -1.85
C PRO A 54 25.53 -31.99 -1.86
N ARG A 55 26.39 -32.10 -0.84
CA ARG A 55 27.26 -33.27 -0.68
C ARG A 55 26.48 -34.58 -0.54
N SER A 56 25.21 -34.48 -0.16
CA SER A 56 24.26 -35.59 0.03
C SER A 56 23.62 -36.12 -1.26
N LEU A 57 24.02 -35.67 -2.47
CA LEU A 57 23.43 -36.15 -3.73
C LEU A 57 23.28 -37.69 -3.84
N PRO A 58 24.31 -38.52 -3.58
CA PRO A 58 24.16 -39.97 -3.64
C PRO A 58 23.14 -40.52 -2.62
N ALA A 59 23.02 -39.87 -1.46
CA ALA A 59 22.03 -40.24 -0.45
C ALA A 59 20.60 -39.84 -0.89
N ILE A 60 20.45 -38.68 -1.52
CA ILE A 60 19.19 -38.20 -2.12
C ILE A 60 18.73 -39.18 -3.22
N GLU A 61 19.63 -39.66 -4.08
CA GLU A 61 19.29 -40.64 -5.13
C GLU A 61 18.82 -41.98 -4.57
N ARG A 62 19.38 -42.43 -3.44
CA ARG A 62 18.88 -43.63 -2.75
C ARG A 62 17.52 -43.36 -2.11
N ALA A 63 17.37 -42.24 -1.41
CA ALA A 63 16.10 -41.82 -0.81
C ALA A 63 14.99 -41.66 -1.86
N ALA A 64 15.29 -41.12 -3.05
CA ALA A 64 14.36 -40.96 -4.16
C ALA A 64 13.84 -42.28 -4.73
N ARG A 65 14.64 -43.35 -4.67
CA ARG A 65 14.19 -44.70 -5.05
C ARG A 65 13.21 -45.31 -4.06
N LEU A 66 13.28 -44.88 -2.80
CA LEU A 66 12.40 -45.36 -1.73
C LEU A 66 11.10 -44.54 -1.65
N ASP A 67 11.15 -43.24 -1.93
CA ASP A 67 9.98 -42.35 -1.95
C ASP A 67 9.76 -41.73 -3.34
N THR A 68 9.18 -42.54 -4.23
CA THR A 68 8.96 -42.17 -5.63
C THR A 68 7.87 -41.11 -5.83
N LEU A 69 7.07 -40.81 -4.80
CA LEU A 69 6.01 -39.80 -4.83
C LEU A 69 6.46 -38.46 -4.24
N SER A 70 7.64 -38.41 -3.61
CA SER A 70 8.22 -37.17 -3.12
C SER A 70 8.43 -36.13 -4.22
N ALA A 71 8.20 -34.86 -3.89
CA ALA A 71 8.54 -33.73 -4.75
C ALA A 71 10.01 -33.31 -4.62
N SER A 72 10.66 -33.61 -3.49
CA SER A 72 12.00 -33.15 -3.15
C SER A 72 13.09 -33.66 -4.11
N PRO A 73 13.12 -34.94 -4.50
CA PRO A 73 14.09 -35.43 -5.49
C PRO A 73 14.06 -34.67 -6.81
N LEU A 74 12.86 -34.42 -7.35
CA LEU A 74 12.69 -33.73 -8.63
C LEU A 74 13.21 -32.29 -8.56
N PHE A 75 12.99 -31.62 -7.44
CA PHE A 75 13.51 -30.28 -7.21
C PHE A 75 15.04 -30.27 -7.08
N LEU A 76 15.59 -31.19 -6.28
CA LEU A 76 17.03 -31.29 -6.03
C LEU A 76 17.80 -31.66 -7.30
N GLU A 77 17.24 -32.54 -8.13
CA GLU A 77 17.75 -32.87 -9.46
C GLU A 77 17.78 -31.62 -10.36
N SER A 78 16.65 -30.93 -10.47
CA SER A 78 16.54 -29.71 -11.29
C SER A 78 17.55 -28.65 -10.86
N LEU A 79 17.74 -28.48 -9.55
CA LEU A 79 18.71 -27.53 -9.03
C LEU A 79 20.15 -27.97 -9.28
N SER A 80 20.49 -29.24 -9.07
CA SER A 80 21.84 -29.75 -9.33
C SER A 80 22.31 -29.40 -10.74
N ARG A 81 21.42 -29.60 -11.72
CA ARG A 81 21.64 -29.24 -13.13
C ARG A 81 21.88 -27.73 -13.32
N ILE A 82 21.04 -26.88 -12.72
CA ILE A 82 21.23 -25.42 -12.71
C ILE A 82 22.62 -25.04 -12.17
N LEU A 83 23.08 -25.69 -11.10
CA LEU A 83 24.34 -25.35 -10.43
C LEU A 83 25.58 -25.75 -11.23
N VAL A 84 25.50 -26.80 -12.04
CA VAL A 84 26.57 -27.18 -12.96
C VAL A 84 26.48 -26.45 -14.31
N GLY A 85 25.56 -25.49 -14.45
CA GLY A 85 25.38 -24.66 -15.64
C GLY A 85 24.51 -25.28 -16.73
N GLU A 86 23.85 -26.41 -16.45
CA GLU A 86 22.86 -26.98 -17.35
C GLU A 86 21.52 -26.23 -17.24
N GLN A 87 20.75 -26.27 -18.33
CA GLN A 87 19.38 -25.75 -18.33
C GLN A 87 18.49 -26.64 -17.47
N ALA A 88 17.76 -26.05 -16.52
CA ALA A 88 16.74 -26.77 -15.79
C ALA A 88 15.61 -27.21 -16.73
N GLU A 89 15.23 -28.47 -16.64
CA GLU A 89 14.03 -28.95 -17.30
C GLU A 89 12.79 -28.47 -16.55
N VAL A 90 12.12 -27.45 -17.10
CA VAL A 90 10.88 -26.88 -16.56
C VAL A 90 9.85 -27.97 -16.22
N ARG A 91 9.76 -29.02 -17.03
CA ARG A 91 8.83 -30.15 -16.82
C ARG A 91 9.08 -30.88 -15.50
N VAL A 92 10.34 -31.00 -15.07
CA VAL A 92 10.73 -31.65 -13.81
C VAL A 92 10.31 -30.78 -12.62
N LEU A 93 10.55 -29.47 -12.67
CA LEU A 93 10.07 -28.53 -11.64
C LEU A 93 8.55 -28.45 -11.58
N GLU A 94 7.86 -28.47 -12.72
CA GLU A 94 6.40 -28.54 -12.77
C GLU A 94 5.87 -29.85 -12.17
N ALA A 95 6.56 -30.97 -12.39
CA ALA A 95 6.23 -32.25 -11.77
C ALA A 95 6.43 -32.20 -10.25
N ALA A 96 7.50 -31.58 -9.77
CA ALA A 96 7.72 -31.33 -8.34
C ALA A 96 6.58 -30.50 -7.74
N ARG A 97 6.21 -29.39 -8.38
CA ARG A 97 5.07 -28.54 -7.98
C ARG A 97 3.75 -29.31 -7.97
N ARG A 98 3.48 -30.16 -8.96
CA ARG A 98 2.24 -30.97 -9.01
C ARG A 98 2.17 -31.98 -7.86
N ARG A 99 3.30 -32.61 -7.51
CA ARG A 99 3.38 -33.57 -6.40
C ARG A 99 3.20 -32.90 -5.04
N ASN A 100 3.79 -31.72 -4.84
CA ASN A 100 3.59 -30.93 -3.64
C ASN A 100 3.31 -29.46 -3.98
N PRO A 101 2.02 -29.08 -4.12
CA PRO A 101 1.63 -27.71 -4.44
C PRO A 101 2.01 -26.68 -3.36
N ARG A 102 2.32 -27.10 -2.14
CA ARG A 102 2.72 -26.23 -1.03
C ARG A 102 4.24 -26.12 -0.85
N PHE A 103 5.02 -26.74 -1.73
CA PHE A 103 6.48 -26.68 -1.71
C PHE A 103 6.95 -25.37 -2.36
N PRO A 104 7.43 -24.37 -1.60
CA PRO A 104 7.73 -23.05 -2.17
C PRO A 104 8.98 -23.05 -3.05
N GLU A 105 9.96 -23.92 -2.81
CA GLU A 105 11.24 -23.90 -3.51
C GLU A 105 11.12 -24.16 -5.03
N PRO A 106 10.40 -25.19 -5.52
CA PRO A 106 10.13 -25.34 -6.96
C PRO A 106 9.41 -24.14 -7.56
N ARG A 107 8.48 -23.55 -6.81
CA ARG A 107 7.70 -22.39 -7.28
C ARG A 107 8.56 -21.15 -7.44
N LEU A 108 9.53 -20.93 -6.56
CA LEU A 108 10.50 -19.83 -6.69
C LEU A 108 11.38 -19.99 -7.93
N LEU A 109 11.82 -21.21 -8.24
CA LEU A 109 12.57 -21.47 -9.48
C LEU A 109 11.69 -21.33 -10.72
N LEU A 110 10.46 -21.86 -10.70
CA LEU A 110 9.51 -21.70 -11.79
C LEU A 110 9.18 -20.22 -12.04
N LEU A 111 8.96 -19.44 -10.98
CA LEU A 111 8.78 -18.00 -11.05
C LEU A 111 9.90 -17.33 -11.85
N ASP A 112 11.18 -17.59 -11.53
CA ASP A 112 12.33 -17.01 -12.24
C ASP A 112 12.47 -17.53 -13.68
N ILE A 113 12.23 -18.81 -13.92
CA ILE A 113 12.34 -19.40 -15.26
C ILE A 113 11.24 -18.85 -16.17
N TYR A 114 9.99 -18.83 -15.71
CA TYR A 114 8.86 -18.26 -16.45
C TYR A 114 9.04 -16.77 -16.70
N ALA A 115 9.48 -16.04 -15.68
CA ALA A 115 9.89 -14.65 -15.78
C ALA A 115 10.86 -14.41 -16.97
N ARG A 116 11.97 -15.16 -17.03
CA ARG A 116 13.01 -14.93 -18.04
C ARG A 116 12.66 -15.43 -19.44
N SER A 117 11.80 -16.43 -19.52
CA SER A 117 11.32 -16.98 -20.79
C SER A 117 10.16 -16.18 -21.40
N GLY A 118 9.79 -15.04 -20.80
CA GLY A 118 8.68 -14.22 -21.27
C GLY A 118 7.30 -14.82 -20.97
N ARG A 119 7.23 -15.92 -20.20
CA ARG A 119 5.98 -16.54 -19.73
C ARG A 119 5.45 -15.77 -18.52
N THR A 120 5.12 -14.50 -18.72
CA THR A 120 4.82 -13.57 -17.62
C THR A 120 3.58 -13.96 -16.82
N GLU A 121 2.54 -14.48 -17.48
CA GLU A 121 1.33 -14.97 -16.82
C GLU A 121 1.63 -16.13 -15.84
N ASP A 122 2.36 -17.15 -16.30
CA ASP A 122 2.78 -18.26 -15.45
C ASP A 122 3.63 -17.78 -14.26
N ALA A 123 4.51 -16.81 -14.49
CA ALA A 123 5.33 -16.21 -13.42
C ALA A 123 4.46 -15.53 -12.36
N VAL A 124 3.48 -14.71 -12.76
CA VAL A 124 2.58 -14.02 -11.82
C VAL A 124 1.76 -15.03 -11.00
N MET A 125 1.29 -16.13 -11.61
CA MET A 125 0.56 -17.20 -10.92
C MET A 125 1.41 -17.89 -9.84
N GLU A 126 2.69 -18.15 -10.12
CA GLU A 126 3.62 -18.69 -9.12
C GLU A 126 3.84 -17.69 -7.98
N ALA A 127 4.05 -16.42 -8.29
CA ALA A 127 4.27 -15.38 -7.29
C ALA A 127 3.10 -15.22 -6.32
N GLN A 128 1.86 -15.31 -6.80
CA GLN A 128 0.67 -15.27 -5.93
C GLN A 128 0.57 -16.44 -4.99
N THR A 129 0.92 -17.63 -5.48
CA THR A 129 0.94 -18.80 -4.62
C THR A 129 2.03 -18.64 -3.56
N LEU A 130 3.19 -18.09 -3.93
CA LEU A 130 4.26 -17.78 -3.01
C LEU A 130 3.87 -16.73 -1.95
N LEU A 131 3.07 -15.70 -2.30
CA LEU A 131 2.56 -14.73 -1.32
C LEU A 131 1.76 -15.41 -0.20
N ARG A 132 0.99 -16.44 -0.53
CA ARG A 132 0.21 -17.23 0.45
C ARG A 132 1.07 -18.21 1.24
N LEU A 133 2.04 -18.85 0.58
CA LEU A 133 2.92 -19.84 1.21
C LEU A 133 4.01 -19.22 2.09
N MET A 134 4.42 -17.99 1.79
CA MET A 134 5.57 -17.33 2.41
C MET A 134 5.23 -15.92 2.92
N PRO A 135 4.31 -15.77 3.89
CA PRO A 135 3.88 -14.45 4.38
C PRO A 135 5.03 -13.63 4.97
N ARG A 136 6.03 -14.29 5.59
CA ARG A 136 7.26 -13.64 6.12
C ARG A 136 8.11 -12.99 5.03
N ASN A 137 7.90 -13.36 3.78
CA ASN A 137 8.66 -12.91 2.63
C ASN A 137 7.83 -12.07 1.65
N ARG A 138 6.64 -11.64 2.09
CA ARG A 138 5.69 -10.84 1.29
C ARG A 138 6.38 -9.70 0.54
N ASP A 139 7.17 -8.88 1.22
CA ASP A 139 7.83 -7.73 0.61
C ASP A 139 8.72 -8.10 -0.58
N LEU A 140 9.45 -9.21 -0.49
CA LEU A 140 10.32 -9.62 -1.59
C LEU A 140 9.50 -10.11 -2.78
N ILE A 141 8.46 -10.89 -2.51
CA ILE A 141 7.59 -11.43 -3.55
C ILE A 141 6.81 -10.28 -4.23
N VAL A 142 6.32 -9.30 -3.46
CA VAL A 142 5.72 -8.07 -3.98
C VAL A 142 6.69 -7.34 -4.92
N ARG A 143 7.97 -7.20 -4.55
CA ARG A 143 8.99 -6.60 -5.44
C ARG A 143 9.18 -7.39 -6.73
N LEU A 144 9.15 -8.73 -6.66
CA LEU A 144 9.26 -9.58 -7.84
C LEU A 144 8.06 -9.41 -8.76
N ILE A 145 6.84 -9.41 -8.19
CA ILE A 145 5.59 -9.20 -8.94
C ILE A 145 5.60 -7.83 -9.61
N ALA A 146 5.95 -6.77 -8.88
CA ALA A 146 6.04 -5.42 -9.44
C ALA A 146 7.06 -5.36 -10.59
N GLY A 147 8.21 -6.03 -10.45
CA GLY A 147 9.21 -6.12 -11.52
C GLY A 147 8.78 -6.90 -12.76
N LEU A 148 7.67 -7.66 -12.69
CA LEU A 148 7.07 -8.30 -13.87
C LEU A 148 6.21 -7.33 -14.68
N ALA A 149 5.75 -6.22 -14.10
CA ALA A 149 4.87 -5.25 -14.77
C ALA A 149 5.50 -4.64 -16.03
N GLY A 150 6.79 -4.29 -15.96
CA GLY A 150 7.52 -3.69 -17.07
C GLY A 150 7.91 -4.67 -18.20
N ARG A 151 7.44 -5.93 -18.16
CA ARG A 151 7.72 -6.93 -19.20
C ARG A 151 6.57 -7.01 -20.23
N PRO A 152 6.84 -7.56 -21.43
CA PRO A 152 5.78 -7.88 -22.38
C PRO A 152 4.68 -8.71 -21.72
N HIS A 153 3.43 -8.30 -21.90
CA HIS A 153 2.24 -8.90 -21.29
C HIS A 153 2.18 -8.86 -19.75
N GLY A 154 3.09 -8.12 -19.10
CA GLY A 154 3.18 -8.07 -17.64
C GLY A 154 2.03 -7.34 -16.98
N ALA A 155 1.60 -6.22 -17.55
CA ALA A 155 0.44 -5.49 -17.13
C ALA A 155 -0.83 -6.37 -17.14
N GLU A 156 -1.10 -7.00 -18.28
CA GLU A 156 -2.27 -7.86 -18.49
C GLU A 156 -2.25 -9.07 -17.56
N ALA A 157 -1.08 -9.69 -17.36
CA ALA A 157 -0.90 -10.78 -16.42
C ALA A 157 -1.16 -10.38 -14.97
N LEU A 158 -0.76 -9.17 -14.56
CA LEU A 158 -1.03 -8.65 -13.22
C LEU A 158 -2.53 -8.36 -13.01
N GLU A 159 -3.17 -7.79 -14.02
CA GLU A 159 -4.60 -7.49 -14.03
C GLU A 159 -5.46 -8.75 -13.94
N SER A 160 -5.13 -9.80 -14.69
CA SER A 160 -5.88 -11.06 -14.69
C SER A 160 -5.66 -11.87 -13.42
N ALA A 161 -4.41 -11.93 -12.96
CA ALA A 161 -4.06 -12.90 -11.96
C ALA A 161 -4.25 -12.35 -10.53
N LEU A 162 -3.91 -11.09 -10.26
CA LEU A 162 -3.88 -10.62 -8.87
C LEU A 162 -5.31 -10.55 -8.30
N PRO A 163 -5.62 -11.15 -7.15
CA PRO A 163 -6.95 -11.00 -6.57
C PRO A 163 -7.15 -9.56 -6.08
N ARG A 164 -8.41 -9.11 -6.05
CA ARG A 164 -8.82 -7.89 -5.35
C ARG A 164 -8.56 -8.06 -3.85
N SER A 165 -7.37 -7.66 -3.40
CA SER A 165 -6.88 -7.86 -2.02
C SER A 165 -5.75 -6.88 -1.67
N GLU A 166 -5.44 -6.78 -0.39
CA GLU A 166 -4.24 -6.12 0.16
C GLU A 166 -2.92 -6.48 -0.57
N ALA A 167 -2.80 -7.69 -1.13
CA ALA A 167 -1.61 -8.09 -1.88
C ALA A 167 -1.45 -7.29 -3.19
N ARG A 168 -2.57 -7.05 -3.89
CA ARG A 168 -2.59 -6.19 -5.08
C ARG A 168 -2.30 -4.74 -4.68
N GLY A 169 -2.85 -4.26 -3.57
CA GLY A 169 -2.52 -2.95 -3.01
C GLY A 169 -1.02 -2.77 -2.74
N ALA A 170 -0.37 -3.78 -2.14
CA ALA A 170 1.07 -3.77 -1.91
C ALA A 170 1.89 -3.74 -3.22
N VAL A 171 1.44 -4.43 -4.27
CA VAL A 171 2.06 -4.36 -5.61
C VAL A 171 1.90 -2.96 -6.20
N MET A 172 0.71 -2.37 -6.13
CA MET A 172 0.47 -1.00 -6.61
C MET A 172 1.34 0.03 -5.88
N LEU A 173 1.47 -0.07 -4.55
CA LEU A 173 2.40 0.77 -3.79
C LEU A 173 3.84 0.62 -4.28
N ARG A 174 4.25 -0.59 -4.63
CA ARG A 174 5.59 -0.84 -5.12
C ARG A 174 5.82 -0.28 -6.52
N LEU A 175 4.85 -0.43 -7.42
CA LEU A 175 4.88 0.13 -8.77
C LEU A 175 4.99 1.66 -8.73
N GLU A 176 4.22 2.29 -7.83
CA GLU A 176 4.30 3.73 -7.61
C GLU A 176 5.71 4.16 -7.18
N GLN A 177 6.30 3.48 -6.18
CA GLN A 177 7.66 3.77 -5.70
C GLN A 177 8.75 3.60 -6.77
N THR A 178 8.56 2.71 -7.74
CA THR A 178 9.53 2.51 -8.82
C THR A 178 9.32 3.45 -10.00
N GLY A 179 8.31 4.33 -9.94
CA GLY A 179 8.00 5.27 -11.03
C GLY A 179 7.40 4.59 -12.27
N GLU A 180 6.73 3.46 -12.08
CA GLU A 180 6.09 2.72 -13.17
C GLU A 180 4.91 3.48 -13.79
N ASP A 181 4.47 3.01 -14.96
CA ASP A 181 3.42 3.64 -15.76
C ASP A 181 2.13 3.85 -14.94
N VAL A 182 1.74 5.12 -14.88
CA VAL A 182 0.53 5.60 -14.24
C VAL A 182 -0.73 4.97 -14.81
N ALA A 183 -0.75 4.72 -16.12
CA ALA A 183 -1.87 4.07 -16.77
C ALA A 183 -2.08 2.65 -16.22
N LEU A 184 -1.01 1.93 -15.87
CA LEU A 184 -1.11 0.63 -15.22
C LEU A 184 -1.72 0.73 -13.82
N LEU A 185 -1.29 1.72 -13.01
CA LEU A 185 -1.88 1.94 -11.68
C LEU A 185 -3.39 2.19 -11.78
N GLN A 186 -3.82 2.98 -12.76
CA GLN A 186 -5.24 3.26 -12.99
C GLN A 186 -6.03 2.02 -13.44
N ARG A 187 -5.49 1.19 -14.35
CA ARG A 187 -6.14 -0.06 -14.76
C ARG A 187 -6.28 -1.03 -13.58
N LEU A 188 -5.24 -1.18 -12.77
CA LEU A 188 -5.28 -2.01 -11.56
C LEU A 188 -6.28 -1.48 -10.53
N ALA A 189 -6.35 -0.16 -10.32
CA ALA A 189 -7.30 0.47 -9.42
C ALA A 189 -8.76 0.26 -9.86
N LEU A 190 -9.04 0.38 -11.16
CA LEU A 190 -10.37 0.15 -11.73
C LEU A 190 -10.88 -1.27 -11.44
N ALA A 191 -10.00 -2.27 -11.56
CA ALA A 191 -10.32 -3.66 -11.21
C ALA A 191 -10.52 -3.88 -9.70
N MET A 192 -10.19 -2.90 -8.86
CA MET A 192 -10.39 -2.90 -7.41
C MET A 192 -11.52 -1.96 -6.96
N ARG A 193 -12.43 -1.56 -7.87
CA ARG A 193 -13.43 -0.54 -7.57
C ARG A 193 -14.21 -0.80 -6.28
N GLY A 194 -14.19 0.17 -5.37
CA GLY A 194 -14.87 0.11 -4.06
C GLY A 194 -14.14 -0.72 -2.98
N ILE A 195 -12.89 -1.13 -3.19
CA ILE A 195 -12.09 -1.82 -2.15
C ILE A 195 -11.93 -0.96 -0.89
N GLY A 196 -11.90 0.36 -1.03
CA GLY A 196 -11.73 1.31 0.08
C GLY A 196 -12.91 1.39 1.06
N GLU A 197 -14.05 0.76 0.74
CA GLU A 197 -15.13 0.59 1.74
C GLU A 197 -14.64 -0.23 2.94
N ASP A 198 -13.75 -1.19 2.71
CA ASP A 198 -13.11 -1.98 3.77
C ASP A 198 -12.11 -1.10 4.57
N PRO A 199 -12.33 -0.90 5.89
CA PRO A 199 -11.43 -0.12 6.74
C PRO A 199 -9.97 -0.60 6.73
N ASP A 200 -9.73 -1.90 6.59
CA ASP A 200 -8.38 -2.48 6.62
C ASP A 200 -7.55 -2.07 5.39
N GLU A 201 -8.22 -1.78 4.28
CA GLU A 201 -7.59 -1.42 3.01
C GLU A 201 -7.29 0.09 2.93
N ARG A 202 -7.96 0.94 3.74
CA ARG A 202 -7.85 2.41 3.67
C ARG A 202 -6.42 2.92 3.87
N LYS A 203 -5.65 2.29 4.77
CA LYS A 203 -4.30 2.76 5.12
C LYS A 203 -3.35 2.78 3.91
N TRP A 204 -3.34 1.71 3.11
CA TRP A 204 -2.47 1.66 1.94
C TRP A 204 -3.04 2.48 0.79
N ILE A 205 -4.37 2.58 0.65
CA ILE A 205 -5.02 3.42 -0.36
C ILE A 205 -4.64 4.88 -0.15
N THR A 206 -4.78 5.39 1.08
CA THR A 206 -4.36 6.76 1.42
C THR A 206 -2.88 6.96 1.12
N SER A 207 -2.03 6.00 1.49
CA SER A 207 -0.59 6.06 1.20
C SER A 207 -0.28 6.09 -0.30
N LEU A 208 -1.04 5.36 -1.13
CA LEU A 208 -0.89 5.35 -2.59
C LEU A 208 -1.27 6.71 -3.17
N VAL A 209 -2.48 7.17 -2.85
CA VAL A 209 -3.07 8.38 -3.42
C VAL A 209 -2.26 9.61 -3.03
N GLU A 210 -1.83 9.71 -1.77
CA GLU A 210 -0.98 10.82 -1.31
C GLU A 210 0.36 10.87 -2.04
N ARG A 211 1.03 9.73 -2.24
CA ARG A 211 2.31 9.70 -2.97
C ARG A 211 2.16 10.09 -4.44
N VAL A 212 1.09 9.64 -5.09
CA VAL A 212 0.80 10.02 -6.49
C VAL A 212 0.51 11.52 -6.58
N ALA A 213 -0.23 12.10 -5.63
CA ALA A 213 -0.49 13.54 -5.57
C ALA A 213 0.82 14.33 -5.34
N GLU A 214 1.64 13.91 -4.37
CA GLU A 214 2.93 14.54 -4.05
C GLU A 214 3.95 14.49 -5.20
N ARG A 215 3.83 13.52 -6.12
CA ARG A 215 4.64 13.44 -7.35
C ARG A 215 4.24 14.49 -8.41
N GLY A 216 3.18 15.26 -8.16
CA GLY A 216 2.68 16.26 -9.11
C GLY A 216 1.70 15.67 -10.13
N GLU A 217 1.03 14.56 -9.80
CA GLU A 217 -0.04 13.97 -10.62
C GLU A 217 -1.44 14.02 -9.98
N PRO A 218 -1.99 15.22 -9.72
CA PRO A 218 -3.29 15.43 -9.08
C PRO A 218 -4.46 14.62 -9.66
N ALA A 219 -4.56 14.69 -10.99
CA ALA A 219 -5.68 14.11 -11.72
C ALA A 219 -5.68 12.58 -11.60
N VAL A 220 -4.49 11.99 -11.52
CA VAL A 220 -4.28 10.57 -11.36
C VAL A 220 -4.63 10.17 -9.93
N ALA A 221 -4.14 10.91 -8.93
CA ALA A 221 -4.48 10.68 -7.53
C ALA A 221 -6.00 10.69 -7.31
N ARG A 222 -6.70 11.68 -7.88
CA ARG A 222 -8.18 11.74 -7.87
C ARG A 222 -8.83 10.54 -8.52
N ALA A 223 -8.38 10.15 -9.72
CA ALA A 223 -8.93 9.00 -10.42
C ALA A 223 -8.74 7.69 -9.63
N LEU A 224 -7.54 7.49 -9.06
CA LEU A 224 -7.23 6.33 -8.22
C LEU A 224 -8.13 6.29 -6.99
N TRP A 225 -8.26 7.42 -6.28
CA TRP A 225 -9.13 7.53 -5.11
C TRP A 225 -10.58 7.24 -5.48
N ALA A 226 -11.07 7.84 -6.57
CA ALA A 226 -12.43 7.65 -7.05
C ALA A 226 -12.74 6.18 -7.34
N ASP A 227 -11.83 5.51 -8.07
CA ASP A 227 -11.99 4.10 -8.38
C ASP A 227 -11.95 3.25 -7.10
N LEU A 228 -10.92 3.42 -6.27
CA LEU A 228 -10.72 2.58 -5.09
C LEU A 228 -11.85 2.73 -4.07
N TYR A 229 -12.46 3.91 -3.93
CA TYR A 229 -13.65 4.13 -3.09
C TYR A 229 -14.98 4.00 -3.85
N GLY A 230 -14.96 3.70 -5.15
CA GLY A 230 -16.17 3.47 -5.94
C GLY A 230 -17.02 4.72 -6.24
N VAL A 231 -16.52 5.92 -5.98
CA VAL A 231 -17.25 7.18 -6.20
C VAL A 231 -17.14 7.68 -7.64
N ASP A 232 -17.95 8.67 -8.00
CA ASP A 232 -17.89 9.29 -9.32
C ASP A 232 -16.62 10.16 -9.48
N ARG A 233 -15.80 9.87 -10.49
CA ARG A 233 -14.59 10.64 -10.81
C ARG A 233 -14.89 12.12 -11.08
N ALA A 234 -16.07 12.43 -11.61
CA ALA A 234 -16.45 13.79 -11.98
C ALA A 234 -16.62 14.71 -10.77
N THR A 235 -16.90 14.18 -9.58
CA THR A 235 -17.18 14.99 -8.38
C THR A 235 -15.98 15.12 -7.44
N VAL A 236 -15.01 14.20 -7.52
CA VAL A 236 -13.88 14.15 -6.58
C VAL A 236 -13.04 15.42 -6.62
N GLY A 237 -12.94 16.06 -5.45
CA GLY A 237 -12.15 17.27 -5.23
C GLY A 237 -12.71 18.54 -5.89
N LEU A 238 -13.84 18.47 -6.59
CA LEU A 238 -14.55 19.67 -7.06
C LEU A 238 -15.42 20.28 -5.96
N GLU A 239 -15.85 19.45 -5.02
CA GLU A 239 -16.65 19.80 -3.85
C GLU A 239 -16.00 19.21 -2.60
N LEU A 240 -16.40 19.72 -1.44
CA LEU A 240 -15.98 19.15 -0.16
C LEU A 240 -16.74 17.84 0.08
N THR A 241 -16.00 16.74 0.15
CA THR A 241 -16.54 15.47 0.63
C THR A 241 -16.83 15.59 2.12
N ASN A 242 -18.02 15.12 2.54
CA ASN A 242 -18.43 15.10 3.95
C ASN A 242 -18.37 16.49 4.61
N ALA A 243 -18.83 17.52 3.87
CA ALA A 243 -18.88 18.92 4.31
C ALA A 243 -19.65 19.16 5.62
N GLY A 244 -20.69 18.36 5.87
CA GLY A 244 -21.51 18.38 7.08
C GLY A 244 -21.02 17.46 8.21
N PHE A 245 -19.90 16.75 8.01
CA PHE A 245 -19.35 15.79 8.99
C PHE A 245 -20.36 14.70 9.43
N ASP A 246 -21.32 14.36 8.57
CA ASP A 246 -22.39 13.38 8.85
C ASP A 246 -21.86 11.96 9.06
N ARG A 247 -20.63 11.69 8.59
CA ARG A 247 -19.98 10.38 8.67
C ARG A 247 -18.65 10.46 9.41
N ASP A 248 -18.39 9.50 10.28
CA ASP A 248 -17.11 9.33 10.98
C ASP A 248 -16.10 8.45 10.20
N ASP A 249 -16.56 7.74 9.17
CA ASP A 249 -15.77 6.83 8.34
C ASP A 249 -14.96 7.55 7.24
N THR A 250 -14.10 8.48 7.64
CA THR A 250 -13.34 9.31 6.69
C THR A 250 -12.45 8.53 5.72
N ARG A 251 -12.28 9.08 4.50
CA ARG A 251 -11.61 8.46 3.35
C ARG A 251 -10.52 9.35 2.74
N PRO A 252 -9.43 9.67 3.45
CA PRO A 252 -8.43 10.61 2.95
C PRO A 252 -7.71 10.12 1.67
N PRO A 253 -7.17 11.04 0.83
CA PRO A 253 -7.00 12.48 1.09
C PRO A 253 -8.09 13.40 0.52
N PHE A 254 -9.02 12.90 -0.31
CA PHE A 254 -10.15 13.69 -0.86
C PHE A 254 -11.40 13.69 0.02
N ASP A 255 -11.29 13.09 1.21
CA ASP A 255 -12.18 13.26 2.37
C ASP A 255 -11.30 13.66 3.57
N TRP A 256 -11.90 13.91 4.72
CA TRP A 256 -11.21 14.45 5.88
C TRP A 256 -10.11 13.55 6.44
N ARG A 257 -8.88 14.03 6.46
CA ARG A 257 -7.81 13.50 7.31
C ARG A 257 -7.85 14.22 8.64
N LEU A 258 -8.23 13.51 9.69
CA LEU A 258 -8.23 14.03 11.06
C LEU A 258 -6.89 13.74 11.75
N ALA A 259 -6.47 14.62 12.64
CA ALA A 259 -5.22 14.48 13.39
C ALA A 259 -5.43 14.66 14.90
N GLY A 260 -4.66 13.92 15.68
CA GLY A 260 -4.57 14.06 17.13
C GLY A 260 -3.15 13.85 17.63
N GLY A 261 -2.81 14.49 18.74
CA GLY A 261 -1.47 14.40 19.34
C GLY A 261 -1.24 15.43 20.45
N ARG A 262 0.02 15.83 20.63
CA ARG A 262 0.45 16.72 21.74
C ARG A 262 -0.10 18.14 21.65
N ALA A 263 -0.55 18.58 20.48
CA ALA A 263 -1.11 19.90 20.28
C ALA A 263 -2.62 19.95 20.51
N GLY A 264 -3.29 18.80 20.46
CA GLY A 264 -4.75 18.72 20.51
C GLY A 264 -5.29 17.47 19.82
N VAL A 265 -6.61 17.39 19.67
CA VAL A 265 -7.30 16.30 18.98
C VAL A 265 -8.45 16.83 18.14
N ALA A 266 -8.69 16.19 17.00
CA ALA A 266 -9.86 16.38 16.17
C ALA A 266 -10.58 15.05 15.94
N GLU A 267 -11.88 15.03 16.15
CA GLU A 267 -12.73 13.85 15.92
C GLU A 267 -14.08 14.28 15.33
N ILE A 268 -14.66 13.44 14.47
CA ILE A 268 -16.05 13.59 14.04
C ILE A 268 -16.92 12.82 15.01
N ARG A 269 -17.90 13.49 15.62
CA ARG A 269 -18.85 12.89 16.57
C ARG A 269 -20.17 13.63 16.51
N ASN A 270 -21.27 12.88 16.42
CA ASN A 270 -22.64 13.41 16.35
C ASN A 270 -22.86 14.41 15.20
N GLY A 271 -22.34 14.10 14.01
CA GLY A 271 -22.50 14.99 12.84
C GLY A 271 -21.72 16.30 12.94
N MET A 272 -20.66 16.36 13.75
CA MET A 272 -19.86 17.57 13.94
C MET A 272 -18.38 17.23 14.04
N LEU A 273 -17.53 18.09 13.49
CA LEU A 273 -16.10 18.09 13.75
C LEU A 273 -15.82 18.77 15.09
N ASN A 274 -15.38 17.99 16.07
CA ASN A 274 -15.00 18.44 17.39
C ASN A 274 -13.48 18.60 17.44
N VAL A 275 -13.01 19.78 17.80
CA VAL A 275 -11.58 20.11 17.85
C VAL A 275 -11.25 20.64 19.23
N LEU A 276 -10.19 20.10 19.84
CA LEU A 276 -9.64 20.55 21.10
C LEU A 276 -8.17 20.92 20.89
N TYR A 277 -7.83 22.20 21.03
CA TYR A 277 -6.49 22.74 20.87
C TYR A 277 -5.90 23.19 22.21
N TYR A 278 -4.68 22.74 22.53
CA TYR A 278 -4.02 23.02 23.81
C TYR A 278 -3.21 24.32 23.84
N GLY A 279 -3.18 25.11 22.75
CA GLY A 279 -2.59 26.45 22.76
C GLY A 279 -1.05 26.54 22.68
N ARG A 280 -0.33 25.41 22.60
CA ARG A 280 1.14 25.38 22.78
C ARG A 280 1.97 25.46 21.50
N THR A 281 1.50 24.85 20.42
CA THR A 281 2.25 24.71 19.16
C THR A 281 1.31 24.78 17.98
N ASN A 282 1.81 25.19 16.81
CA ASN A 282 1.05 25.08 15.58
C ASN A 282 0.55 23.63 15.35
N ALA A 283 -0.67 23.49 14.84
CA ALA A 283 -1.26 22.18 14.55
C ALA A 283 -2.16 22.25 13.31
N VAL A 284 -2.31 21.12 12.63
CA VAL A 284 -3.35 20.89 11.62
C VAL A 284 -4.23 19.77 12.16
N PHE A 285 -5.54 20.03 12.24
CA PHE A 285 -6.52 19.18 12.91
C PHE A 285 -7.38 18.39 11.92
N ALA A 286 -7.77 19.04 10.83
CA ALA A 286 -8.48 18.43 9.72
C ALA A 286 -7.86 18.91 8.41
N ARG A 287 -7.77 18.02 7.43
CA ARG A 287 -7.23 18.34 6.10
C ARG A 287 -8.02 17.61 5.03
N GLN A 288 -8.34 18.29 3.92
CA GLN A 288 -8.92 17.67 2.73
C GLN A 288 -8.27 18.25 1.48
N MET A 289 -7.93 17.39 0.52
CA MET A 289 -7.40 17.78 -0.78
C MET A 289 -8.53 18.13 -1.74
N LEU A 290 -8.34 19.19 -2.52
CA LEU A 290 -9.29 19.74 -3.48
C LEU A 290 -8.58 20.03 -4.80
N ALA A 291 -9.35 20.14 -5.87
CA ALA A 291 -8.90 20.48 -7.21
C ALA A 291 -9.94 21.37 -7.89
N LEU A 292 -10.26 22.48 -7.21
CA LEU A 292 -11.18 23.50 -7.69
C LEU A 292 -10.64 24.09 -9.00
N PRO A 293 -11.49 24.26 -10.03
CA PRO A 293 -11.08 24.93 -11.25
C PRO A 293 -10.78 26.42 -10.99
N PRO A 294 -10.08 27.11 -11.91
CA PRO A 294 -9.88 28.54 -11.80
C PRO A 294 -11.20 29.32 -11.70
N GLY A 295 -11.29 30.26 -10.77
CA GLY A 295 -12.51 31.02 -10.53
C GLY A 295 -12.56 31.72 -9.18
N ARG A 296 -13.65 32.45 -8.95
CA ARG A 296 -13.98 33.08 -7.66
C ARG A 296 -14.86 32.13 -6.84
N TYR A 297 -14.60 32.09 -5.55
CA TYR A 297 -15.25 31.19 -4.61
C TYR A 297 -15.50 31.89 -3.28
N VAL A 298 -16.41 31.33 -2.48
CA VAL A 298 -16.69 31.73 -1.11
C VAL A 298 -16.46 30.53 -0.20
N LEU A 299 -15.64 30.70 0.83
CA LEU A 299 -15.46 29.72 1.91
C LEU A 299 -16.32 30.16 3.11
N GLY A 300 -17.21 29.27 3.57
CA GLY A 300 -18.02 29.46 4.76
C GLY A 300 -17.92 28.28 5.73
N THR A 301 -18.32 28.50 6.97
CA THR A 301 -18.34 27.47 8.01
C THR A 301 -19.39 27.77 9.05
N GLU A 302 -19.97 26.73 9.62
CA GLU A 302 -20.91 26.83 10.74
C GLU A 302 -20.30 26.26 12.02
N VAL A 303 -20.26 27.08 13.06
CA VAL A 303 -19.69 26.73 14.37
C VAL A 303 -20.81 26.74 15.41
N ALA A 304 -21.00 25.61 16.09
CA ALA A 304 -21.97 25.53 17.17
C ALA A 304 -21.51 26.41 18.36
N PRO A 305 -22.44 27.09 19.06
CA PRO A 305 -22.11 27.84 20.26
C PRO A 305 -21.46 26.91 21.30
N SER A 306 -20.20 27.17 21.64
CA SER A 306 -19.50 26.46 22.71
C SER A 306 -19.14 27.43 23.84
N PRO A 307 -19.39 27.08 25.12
CA PRO A 307 -19.05 27.92 26.27
C PRO A 307 -17.53 28.06 26.47
N GLN A 308 -16.71 27.30 25.72
CA GLN A 308 -15.25 27.30 25.81
C GLN A 308 -14.58 27.67 24.47
N ILE A 309 -15.24 28.49 23.64
CA ILE A 309 -14.57 29.10 22.49
C ILE A 309 -13.48 30.02 23.05
N GLY A 310 -12.23 29.58 22.92
CA GLY A 310 -11.06 30.33 23.38
C GLY A 310 -10.90 31.65 22.63
N THR A 311 -9.77 32.32 22.87
CA THR A 311 -9.46 33.62 22.25
C THR A 311 -9.70 33.60 20.73
N PRO A 312 -10.42 34.58 20.16
CA PRO A 312 -10.71 34.64 18.73
C PRO A 312 -9.45 34.48 17.87
N GLY A 313 -9.54 33.64 16.83
CA GLY A 313 -8.56 33.60 15.74
C GLY A 313 -7.34 32.69 15.92
N SER A 314 -7.28 31.84 16.96
CA SER A 314 -6.22 30.83 17.04
C SER A 314 -6.47 29.66 16.08
N LEU A 315 -7.74 29.29 15.89
CA LEU A 315 -8.19 28.30 14.92
C LEU A 315 -8.61 29.01 13.64
N ALA A 316 -8.29 28.45 12.47
CA ALA A 316 -8.71 28.98 11.18
C ALA A 316 -8.79 27.89 10.11
N TRP A 317 -9.76 28.02 9.21
CA TRP A 317 -9.74 27.33 7.93
C TRP A 317 -8.76 28.04 7.00
N ARG A 318 -7.85 27.28 6.40
CA ARG A 318 -6.86 27.77 5.44
C ARG A 318 -6.98 26.99 4.16
N LEU A 319 -7.07 27.68 3.04
CA LEU A 319 -6.95 27.06 1.73
C LEU A 319 -5.59 27.43 1.13
N ILE A 320 -4.85 26.43 0.69
CA ILE A 320 -3.47 26.57 0.23
C ILE A 320 -3.33 25.92 -1.13
N CYS A 321 -2.73 26.61 -2.11
CA CYS A 321 -2.33 25.98 -3.38
C CYS A 321 -1.13 25.04 -3.19
N GLN A 322 -1.22 23.83 -3.73
CA GLN A 322 -0.08 22.92 -3.84
C GLN A 322 0.56 22.98 -5.24
N GLY A 323 1.87 22.73 -5.30
CA GLY A 323 2.65 22.65 -6.54
C GLY A 323 3.69 23.75 -6.75
N GLU A 324 3.63 24.86 -6.01
CA GLU A 324 4.69 25.87 -6.01
C GLU A 324 5.67 25.64 -4.85
N LYS A 325 6.97 25.96 -5.06
CA LYS A 325 8.00 25.91 -3.99
C LYS A 325 7.60 26.74 -2.75
N ASN A 326 6.69 27.69 -2.93
CA ASN A 326 6.07 28.46 -1.87
C ASN A 326 4.57 28.20 -1.90
N ALA A 327 4.06 27.45 -0.93
CA ALA A 327 2.62 27.26 -0.73
C ALA A 327 1.93 28.64 -0.63
N LYS A 328 1.09 28.95 -1.63
CA LYS A 328 0.34 30.21 -1.66
C LYS A 328 -0.96 30.05 -0.89
N HIS A 329 -1.14 30.84 0.16
CA HIS A 329 -2.42 30.92 0.87
C HIS A 329 -3.45 31.66 0.01
N LEU A 330 -4.61 31.02 -0.21
CA LEU A 330 -5.74 31.59 -0.95
C LEU A 330 -6.73 32.28 -0.01
N VAL A 331 -7.02 31.66 1.15
CA VAL A 331 -7.94 32.21 2.16
C VAL A 331 -7.55 31.74 3.56
N ASN A 332 -7.90 32.56 4.55
CA ASN A 332 -7.69 32.30 5.97
C ASN A 332 -8.91 32.76 6.80
N LEU A 333 -9.90 31.88 6.92
CA LEU A 333 -11.14 32.11 7.65
C LEU A 333 -10.94 31.76 9.13
N ALA A 334 -10.70 32.77 9.95
CA ALA A 334 -10.52 32.63 11.39
C ALA A 334 -11.81 32.14 12.08
N LEU A 335 -11.66 31.18 12.97
CA LEU A 335 -12.71 30.71 13.88
C LEU A 335 -12.54 31.43 15.23
N GLY A 336 -13.63 31.96 15.77
CA GLY A 336 -13.70 32.48 17.13
C GLY A 336 -14.32 33.86 17.28
N GLY A 337 -14.71 34.17 18.51
CA GLY A 337 -15.64 35.25 18.86
C GLY A 337 -17.01 34.69 19.24
N GLN A 338 -17.92 35.55 19.72
CA GLN A 338 -19.32 35.17 19.98
C GLN A 338 -20.19 35.16 18.71
N ALA A 339 -19.66 35.60 17.57
CA ALA A 339 -20.37 35.70 16.31
C ALA A 339 -19.94 34.59 15.34
N GLN A 340 -20.87 34.16 14.50
CA GLN A 340 -20.61 33.26 13.37
C GLN A 340 -19.52 33.86 12.47
N PRO A 341 -18.50 33.08 12.04
CA PRO A 341 -17.51 33.57 11.09
C PRO A 341 -18.19 34.05 9.80
N SER A 342 -17.88 35.26 9.35
CA SER A 342 -18.37 35.76 8.07
C SER A 342 -17.70 34.99 6.92
N PRO A 343 -18.46 34.53 5.90
CA PRO A 343 -17.87 33.89 4.73
C PRO A 343 -16.80 34.77 4.07
N GLN A 344 -15.75 34.15 3.53
CA GLN A 344 -14.64 34.85 2.87
C GLN A 344 -14.53 34.49 1.40
N GLU A 345 -14.46 35.50 0.54
CA GLU A 345 -14.18 35.33 -0.88
C GLU A 345 -12.71 35.01 -1.13
N PHE A 346 -12.44 34.18 -2.13
CA PHE A 346 -11.09 33.93 -2.65
C PHE A 346 -11.11 33.62 -4.15
N THR A 347 -9.93 33.61 -4.76
CA THR A 347 -9.77 33.30 -6.19
C THR A 347 -8.73 32.22 -6.39
N VAL A 348 -9.10 31.16 -7.10
CA VAL A 348 -8.17 30.13 -7.57
C VAL A 348 -7.54 30.64 -8.87
N PRO A 349 -6.20 30.83 -8.93
CA PRO A 349 -5.56 31.36 -10.11
C PRO A 349 -5.61 30.35 -11.28
N PRO A 350 -5.55 30.82 -12.53
CA PRO A 350 -5.58 29.95 -13.71
C PRO A 350 -4.35 29.04 -13.84
N THR A 351 -3.24 29.39 -13.20
CA THR A 351 -1.96 28.67 -13.23
C THR A 351 -1.37 28.58 -11.83
N GLY A 352 -0.54 27.56 -11.57
CA GLY A 352 0.20 27.42 -10.30
C GLY A 352 -0.64 26.91 -9.12
N CYS A 353 -1.88 26.46 -9.36
CA CYS A 353 -2.78 26.00 -8.31
C CYS A 353 -3.70 24.87 -8.81
N ALA A 354 -3.11 23.82 -9.38
CA ALA A 354 -3.87 22.67 -9.88
C ALA A 354 -4.57 21.90 -8.75
N GLU A 355 -3.98 21.95 -7.54
CA GLU A 355 -4.56 21.40 -6.33
C GLU A 355 -4.56 22.43 -5.22
N GLN A 356 -5.57 22.31 -4.36
CA GLN A 356 -5.65 23.05 -3.12
C GLN A 356 -5.77 22.07 -1.97
N VAL A 357 -5.39 22.52 -0.79
CA VAL A 357 -5.63 21.80 0.45
C VAL A 357 -6.35 22.74 1.39
N LEU A 358 -7.53 22.30 1.83
CA LEU A 358 -8.26 22.94 2.92
C LEU A 358 -7.80 22.31 4.23
N GLU A 359 -7.35 23.15 5.15
CA GLU A 359 -6.87 22.74 6.47
C GLU A 359 -7.59 23.51 7.57
N LEU A 360 -8.07 22.81 8.59
CA LEU A 360 -8.32 23.43 9.88
C LEU A 360 -7.03 23.43 10.67
N ALA A 361 -6.49 24.62 10.92
CA ALA A 361 -5.21 24.76 11.60
C ALA A 361 -5.32 25.66 12.82
N ALA A 362 -4.40 25.45 13.76
CA ALA A 362 -4.24 26.29 14.93
C ALA A 362 -2.87 26.96 14.97
N ARG A 363 -2.83 28.15 15.56
CA ARG A 363 -1.61 28.89 15.91
C ARG A 363 -1.62 29.24 17.40
N PRO A 364 -0.47 29.21 18.09
CA PRO A 364 -0.40 29.59 19.50
C PRO A 364 -0.71 31.08 19.68
N THR A 365 -1.49 31.38 20.71
CA THR A 365 -1.78 32.74 21.18
C THR A 365 -0.82 33.12 22.30
N LYS A 366 -0.79 34.41 22.70
CA LYS A 366 0.06 34.87 23.82
C LYS A 366 -0.34 34.19 25.14
N THR A 367 -1.63 33.95 25.32
CA THR A 367 -2.18 33.15 26.42
C THR A 367 -2.32 31.72 25.93
N GLN A 368 -1.71 30.76 26.64
CA GLN A 368 -1.80 29.33 26.31
C GLN A 368 -3.16 28.78 26.76
N ASP A 369 -4.23 29.25 26.12
CA ASP A 369 -5.58 28.90 26.51
C ASP A 369 -6.02 27.63 25.78
N LEU A 370 -6.70 26.76 26.53
CA LEU A 370 -7.43 25.64 25.96
C LEU A 370 -8.54 26.20 25.06
N GLN A 371 -8.61 25.73 23.82
CA GLN A 371 -9.65 26.16 22.89
C GLN A 371 -10.40 24.95 22.36
N SER A 372 -11.72 25.05 22.30
CA SER A 372 -12.56 24.06 21.62
C SER A 372 -13.39 24.70 20.52
N ALA A 373 -13.65 23.94 19.46
CA ALA A 373 -14.59 24.28 18.41
C ALA A 373 -15.41 23.05 18.05
N GLN A 374 -16.71 23.27 17.80
CA GLN A 374 -17.63 22.28 17.25
C GLN A 374 -18.13 22.84 15.92
N ILE A 375 -17.78 22.20 14.83
CA ILE A 375 -18.07 22.68 13.48
C ILE A 375 -19.10 21.73 12.87
N SER A 376 -20.29 22.23 12.57
CA SER A 376 -21.37 21.45 11.94
C SER A 376 -21.23 21.40 10.42
N GLN A 377 -20.66 22.45 9.82
CA GLN A 377 -20.55 22.52 8.37
C GLN A 377 -19.35 23.35 7.91
N VAL A 378 -18.81 23.00 6.75
CA VAL A 378 -17.89 23.82 5.97
C VAL A 378 -18.26 23.73 4.49
N ASN A 379 -18.37 24.86 3.81
CA ASN A 379 -18.78 24.90 2.41
C ASN A 379 -17.79 25.73 1.58
N ILE A 380 -17.66 25.34 0.32
CA ILE A 380 -16.98 26.13 -0.71
C ILE A 380 -17.94 26.21 -1.88
N GLU A 381 -18.39 27.42 -2.20
CA GLU A 381 -19.32 27.68 -3.28
C GLU A 381 -18.65 28.56 -4.33
N ARG A 382 -18.95 28.33 -5.61
CA ARG A 382 -18.47 29.20 -6.69
C ARG A 382 -19.24 30.51 -6.62
N ALA A 383 -18.52 31.63 -6.55
CA ALA A 383 -19.14 32.94 -6.59
C ALA A 383 -19.73 33.20 -7.99
N PRO A 384 -20.86 33.92 -8.09
CA PRO A 384 -21.52 34.22 -9.35
C PRO A 384 -20.69 35.07 -10.31
#